data_AF-A0A933QVF3-F1
#
_entry.id   AF-A0A933QVF3-F1
#
_cell.length_a   1.000
_cell.length_b   1.000
_cell.length_c   1.000
_cell.angle_alpha   90.00
_cell.angle_beta   90.00
_cell.angle_gamma   90.00
#
_symmetry.space_group_name_H-M   'P 1'
#
loop_
_entity.id
_entity.type
_entity.pdbx_description
1 polymer ?
#
loop_
_entity_poly.entity_id
_entity_poly.type
_entity_poly.pdbx_seq_one_letter_code
_entity_poly.pdbx_strand_id
1 'polypeptide(L)'
;MGLFYGQFAWYANPLLFFGALALFLRFWKTSMVFIGLALLLAMNTFLLSIQGIPIDEAFTATEHLKSVQIGFYLWIGSMVVIGLGAIVLFIRDLKLSRK
;
A
#
# COMPACT_ATOMS: atom_id res chain seq x y z
N MET A 1 11.98 11.73 -9.22
CA MET A 1 11.17 12.96 -9.17
C MET A 1 10.05 12.89 -8.14
N GLY A 2 9.18 11.87 -8.12
CA GLY A 2 8.05 11.79 -7.16
C GLY A 2 8.38 11.98 -5.67
N LEU A 3 9.53 11.47 -5.20
CA LEU A 3 10.01 11.67 -3.82
C LEU A 3 10.14 13.16 -3.43
N PHE A 4 10.62 13.98 -4.37
CA PHE A 4 10.85 15.42 -4.17
C PHE A 4 9.54 16.22 -4.17
N TYR A 5 8.43 15.61 -4.60
CA TYR A 5 7.08 16.18 -4.57
C TYR A 5 6.19 15.52 -3.51
N GLY A 6 6.78 14.84 -2.52
CA GLY A 6 6.01 14.21 -1.43
C GLY A 6 5.20 12.97 -1.85
N GLN A 7 5.48 12.38 -3.01
CA GLN A 7 4.86 11.13 -3.44
C GLN A 7 5.57 9.91 -2.85
N PHE A 8 5.12 9.51 -1.66
CA PHE A 8 5.59 8.31 -0.98
C PHE A 8 4.74 7.08 -1.28
N ALA A 9 3.61 7.24 -1.97
CA ALA A 9 2.72 6.13 -2.32
C ALA A 9 3.43 5.00 -3.08
N TRP A 10 4.49 5.31 -3.83
CA TRP A 10 5.25 4.32 -4.57
C TRP A 10 5.98 3.30 -3.67
N TYR A 11 6.33 3.68 -2.44
CA TYR A 11 6.93 2.77 -1.46
C TYR A 11 5.95 1.72 -0.93
N ALA A 12 4.64 1.89 -1.17
CA ALA A 12 3.68 0.84 -0.86
C ALA A 12 3.93 -0.43 -1.69
N ASN A 13 4.57 -0.34 -2.87
CA ASN A 13 4.86 -1.51 -3.72
C ASN A 13 5.93 -2.45 -3.11
N PRO A 14 7.12 -1.98 -2.70
CA PRO A 14 8.05 -2.81 -1.94
C PRO A 14 7.43 -3.41 -0.68
N LEU A 15 6.66 -2.62 0.08
CA LEU A 15 6.00 -3.11 1.29
C LEU A 15 4.94 -4.19 0.98
N LEU A 16 4.19 -4.03 -0.11
CA LEU A 16 3.25 -5.03 -0.60
C LEU A 16 3.98 -6.33 -0.98
N PHE A 17 5.10 -6.23 -1.71
CA PHE A 17 5.92 -7.38 -2.09
C PHE A 17 6.46 -8.12 -0.86
N PHE A 18 7.07 -7.40 0.09
CA PHE A 18 7.60 -8.01 1.32
C PHE A 18 6.48 -8.55 2.23
N GLY A 19 5.31 -7.88 2.26
CA GLY A 19 4.14 -8.35 2.97
C GLY A 19 3.58 -9.65 2.40
N ALA A 20 3.52 -9.77 1.06
CA ALA A 20 3.13 -10.99 0.36
C ALA A 20 4.14 -12.13 0.59
N LEU A 21 5.44 -11.83 0.48
CA LEU A 21 6.52 -12.80 0.73
C LEU A 21 6.48 -13.30 2.18
N ALA A 22 6.32 -12.40 3.15
CA ALA A 22 6.19 -12.77 4.56
C ALA A 22 4.96 -13.65 4.81
N LEU A 23 3.83 -13.38 4.14
CA LEU A 23 2.65 -14.23 4.22
C LEU A 23 2.93 -15.63 3.65
N PHE A 24 3.59 -15.71 2.50
CA PHE A 24 3.95 -16.97 1.85
C PHE A 24 4.86 -17.83 2.75
N LEU A 25 5.79 -17.20 3.47
CA LEU A 25 6.67 -17.84 4.46
C LEU A 25 6.00 -18.10 5.83
N ARG A 26 4.68 -17.87 5.95
CA ARG A 26 3.90 -17.98 7.20
C ARG A 26 4.31 -17.04 8.35
N PHE A 27 5.10 -16.00 8.06
CA PHE A 27 5.40 -14.94 9.02
C PHE A 27 4.26 -13.92 9.07
N TRP A 28 3.10 -14.35 9.57
CA TRP A 28 1.85 -13.55 9.55
C TRP A 28 1.98 -12.22 10.30
N LYS A 29 2.70 -12.16 11.44
CA LYS A 29 2.96 -10.91 12.16
C LYS A 29 3.66 -9.88 11.29
N THR A 30 4.74 -10.32 10.64
CA THR A 30 5.56 -9.50 9.75
C THR A 30 4.75 -9.05 8.54
N SER A 31 3.97 -9.95 7.95
CA SER A 31 3.05 -9.63 6.85
C SER A 31 2.04 -8.54 7.23
N MET A 32 1.41 -8.64 8.41
CA MET A 32 0.46 -7.62 8.89
C MET A 32 1.11 -6.24 9.03
N VAL A 33 2.33 -6.16 9.55
CA VAL A 33 3.06 -4.89 9.67
C VAL A 33 3.35 -4.30 8.29
N PHE A 34 3.90 -5.10 7.37
CA PHE A 34 4.23 -4.64 6.02
C PHE A 34 2.99 -4.18 5.24
N ILE A 35 1.89 -4.94 5.30
CA ILE A 35 0.64 -4.58 4.62
C ILE A 35 -0.03 -3.38 5.27
N GLY A 36 0.02 -3.25 6.60
CA GLY A 36 -0.48 -2.06 7.29
C GLY A 36 0.26 -0.80 6.84
N LEU A 37 1.59 -0.85 6.77
CA LEU A 37 2.41 0.26 6.26
C LEU A 37 2.15 0.52 4.77
N ALA A 38 1.99 -0.53 3.96
CA ALA A 38 1.66 -0.40 2.54
C ALA A 38 0.34 0.35 2.33
N LEU A 39 -0.70 0.00 3.09
CA LEU A 39 -2.00 0.68 3.03
C LEU A 39 -1.89 2.15 3.44
N LEU A 40 -1.18 2.45 4.53
CA LEU A 40 -0.95 3.84 4.97
C LEU A 40 -0.24 4.66 3.89
N LEU A 41 0.81 4.11 3.27
CA LEU A 41 1.50 4.79 2.18
C LEU A 41 0.63 4.89 0.92
N ALA A 42 -0.19 3.89 0.61
CA ALA A 42 -1.11 3.95 -0.52
C ALA A 42 -2.14 5.08 -0.36
N MET A 43 -2.58 5.39 0.87
CA MET A 43 -3.45 6.53 1.16
C MET A 43 -2.77 7.89 0.88
N ASN A 44 -1.43 7.95 0.88
CA ASN A 44 -0.69 9.15 0.45
C ASN A 44 -1.01 9.54 -1.00
N THR A 45 -1.61 8.65 -1.81
CA THR A 45 -2.10 8.98 -3.16
C THR A 45 -3.14 10.11 -3.13
N PHE A 46 -3.97 10.20 -2.08
CA PHE A 46 -4.99 11.24 -1.97
C PHE A 46 -4.41 12.65 -1.74
N LEU A 47 -3.16 12.77 -1.28
CA LEU A 47 -2.50 14.07 -1.19
C LEU A 47 -2.34 14.75 -2.55
N LEU A 48 -2.33 13.98 -3.64
CA LEU A 48 -2.25 14.48 -5.01
C LEU A 48 -3.53 15.15 -5.50
N SER A 49 -4.64 14.97 -4.79
CA SER A 49 -5.85 15.76 -5.06
C SER A 49 -5.72 17.18 -4.53
N ILE A 50 -4.78 17.44 -3.61
CA ILE A 50 -4.56 18.75 -2.99
C ILE A 50 -3.25 19.37 -3.51
N GLN A 51 -2.21 18.57 -3.70
CA GLN A 51 -0.92 18.99 -4.23
C GLN A 51 -0.92 18.95 -5.77
N GLY A 52 -0.61 20.10 -6.38
CA GLY A 52 -0.43 20.19 -7.83
C GLY A 52 0.86 19.48 -8.24
N ILE A 53 0.76 18.58 -9.20
CA ILE A 53 1.88 17.87 -9.80
C ILE A 53 2.34 18.67 -11.02
N PRO A 54 3.62 19.07 -11.11
CA PRO A 54 4.14 19.73 -12.29
C PRO A 54 4.06 18.81 -13.50
N ILE A 55 3.47 19.30 -14.58
CA ILE A 55 3.25 18.54 -15.82
C ILE A 55 4.29 18.85 -16.90
N ASP A 56 5.12 19.86 -16.67
CA ASP A 56 6.17 20.30 -17.58
C ASP A 56 7.54 20.32 -16.88
N GLU A 57 8.59 20.13 -17.68
CA GLU A 57 9.97 20.16 -17.18
C GLU A 57 10.42 21.57 -16.76
N ALA A 58 9.68 22.60 -17.18
CA ALA A 58 9.90 23.98 -16.81
C ALA A 58 9.13 24.41 -15.53
N PHE A 59 8.35 23.51 -14.92
CA PHE A 59 7.55 23.77 -13.71
C PHE A 59 6.55 24.93 -13.83
N THR A 60 6.14 25.28 -15.06
CA THR A 60 5.22 26.38 -15.34
C THR A 60 3.76 25.97 -15.26
N ALA A 61 3.45 24.66 -15.33
CA ALA A 61 2.09 24.15 -15.26
C ALA A 61 1.96 23.03 -14.22
N THR A 62 0.88 23.07 -13.45
CA THR A 62 0.54 22.03 -12.45
C THR A 62 -0.86 21.49 -12.69
N GLU A 63 -1.02 20.17 -12.58
CA GLU A 63 -2.32 19.47 -12.60
C GLU A 63 -2.56 18.78 -11.26
N HIS A 64 -3.83 18.69 -10.86
CA HIS A 64 -4.25 17.97 -9.66
C HIS A 64 -4.88 16.63 -10.03
N LEU A 65 -4.81 15.66 -9.12
CA LEU A 65 -5.50 14.39 -9.28
C LEU A 65 -7.02 14.62 -9.25
N LYS A 66 -7.66 14.60 -10.42
CA LYS A 66 -9.12 14.77 -10.59
C LYS A 66 -9.92 13.59 -10.06
N SER A 67 -9.47 12.36 -10.30
CA SER A 67 -10.11 11.14 -9.81
C SER A 67 -9.15 9.95 -9.80
N VAL A 68 -9.30 9.06 -8.82
CA VAL A 68 -8.64 7.75 -8.83
C VAL A 68 -9.32 6.82 -9.84
N GLN A 69 -8.52 6.02 -10.55
CA GLN A 69 -9.04 5.07 -11.54
C GLN A 69 -9.15 3.64 -10.97
N ILE A 70 -9.73 2.73 -11.76
CA ILE A 70 -9.93 1.32 -11.39
C ILE A 70 -8.67 0.63 -10.87
N GLY A 71 -7.50 0.97 -11.43
CA GLY A 71 -6.22 0.41 -11.01
C GLY A 71 -5.89 0.69 -9.55
N PHE A 72 -6.26 1.85 -9.02
CA PHE A 72 -6.06 2.18 -7.60
C PHE A 72 -6.90 1.27 -6.69
N TYR A 73 -8.16 1.01 -7.05
CA TYR A 73 -9.03 0.14 -6.27
C TYR A 73 -8.54 -1.32 -6.29
N LEU A 74 -8.08 -1.81 -7.44
CA LEU A 74 -7.47 -3.15 -7.54
C LEU A 74 -6.19 -3.25 -6.71
N TRP A 75 -5.38 -2.20 -6.71
CA TRP A 75 -4.15 -2.14 -5.92
C TRP A 75 -4.44 -2.18 -4.41
N ILE A 76 -5.35 -1.36 -3.89
CA ILE A 76 -5.82 -1.42 -2.50
C ILE A 76 -6.44 -2.79 -2.19
N GLY A 77 -7.28 -3.31 -3.09
CA GLY A 77 -7.91 -4.63 -2.97
C GLY A 77 -6.88 -5.74 -2.76
N SER A 78 -5.78 -5.73 -3.52
CA SER A 78 -4.70 -6.70 -3.36
C SER A 78 -4.04 -6.65 -1.97
N MET A 79 -3.82 -5.45 -1.43
CA MET A 79 -3.26 -5.26 -0.08
C MET A 79 -4.23 -5.79 0.97
N VAL A 80 -5.53 -5.49 0.84
CA VAL A 80 -6.58 -5.97 1.75
C VAL A 80 -6.65 -7.50 1.75
N VAL A 81 -6.62 -8.14 0.58
CA VAL A 81 -6.65 -9.62 0.47
C VAL A 81 -5.47 -10.26 1.21
N ILE A 82 -4.26 -9.71 1.05
CA ILE A 82 -3.08 -10.23 1.77
C ILE A 82 -3.21 -10.01 3.27
N GLY A 83 -3.69 -8.84 3.71
CA GLY A 83 -3.96 -8.55 5.12
C GLY A 83 -4.96 -9.51 5.74
N LEU A 84 -6.07 -9.80 5.04
CA LEU A 84 -7.05 -10.81 5.46
C LEU A 84 -6.43 -12.21 5.53
N GLY A 85 -5.60 -12.58 4.56
CA GLY A 85 -4.85 -13.84 4.58
C GLY A 85 -3.98 -13.97 5.83
N ALA A 86 -3.29 -12.89 6.24
CA ALA A 86 -2.47 -12.86 7.44
C ALA A 86 -3.32 -13.04 8.72
N ILE A 87 -4.48 -12.40 8.79
CA ILE A 87 -5.43 -12.53 9.92
C ILE A 87 -5.94 -13.98 10.02
N VAL A 88 -6.28 -14.60 8.88
CA VAL A 88 -6.76 -16.00 8.87
C VAL A 88 -5.67 -16.94 9.41
N LEU A 89 -4.42 -16.79 8.99
CA LEU A 89 -3.31 -17.58 9.53
C LEU A 89 -3.11 -17.35 11.02
N PHE A 90 -3.16 -16.09 11.48
CA PHE A 90 -3.06 -15.77 12.90
C PHE A 90 -4.13 -16.49 13.74
N ILE A 91 -5.40 -16.44 13.31
CA ILE A 91 -6.51 -17.10 14.02
C ILE A 91 -6.31 -18.62 14.05
N ARG A 92 -5.78 -19.21 12.98
CA ARG A 92 -5.50 -20.65 12.92
C ARG A 92 -4.39 -21.05 13.90
N ASP A 93 -3.29 -20.31 13.95
CA ASP A 93 -2.17 -20.58 14.85
C ASP A 93 -2.60 -20.45 16.33
N LEU A 94 -3.40 -19.44 16.65
CA LEU A 94 -3.98 -19.29 17.99
C LEU A 94 -4.85 -20.48 18.42
N LYS A 95 -5.62 -21.05 17.49
CA LYS A 95 -6.44 -22.24 17.76
C LYS A 95 -5.58 -23.49 17.99
N LEU A 96 -4.46 -23.63 17.27
CA LEU A 96 -3.54 -24.75 17.42
C LEU A 96 -2.79 -24.70 18.75
N SER A 97 -2.36 -23.52 19.20
CA SER A 97 -1.64 -23.34 20.47
C SER A 97 -2.50 -23.57 21.73
N ARG A 98 -3.83 -23.60 21.59
CA ARG A 98 -4.78 -23.82 22.71
C ARG A 98 -5.20 -25.28 22.89
N LYS A 99 -4.78 -26.18 22.00
CA LYS A 99 -4.99 -27.63 22.13
C LYS A 99 -3.74 -28.27 22.70
#